data_AF-A0A8K0F2B6-F1
#
_entry.id   AF-A0A8K0F2B6-F1
#
_cell.length_a   1.000
_cell.length_b   1.000
_cell.length_c   1.000
_cell.angle_alpha   90.00
_cell.angle_beta   90.00
_cell.angle_gamma   90.00
#
_symmetry.space_group_name_H-M   'P 1'
#
loop_
_entity.id
_entity.type
_entity.pdbx_description
1 polymer ?
#
loop_
_entity_poly.entity_id
_entity_poly.type
_entity_poly.pdbx_seq_one_letter_code
_entity_poly.pdbx_strand_id
1 'polypeptide(L)'
;MPPVVPTCPEGMAYEEAPMMTKGFQLPFMDEVDSKYNDIQRALKYDFKEDDIEAIVKEKERFQKSPYNFAMKKTSLMKEKEMAEATGDTDKAKVLTDKLDELEERAEELNRLRQKNISAISYINQRNRERNLVQAEEAFKTEMQELRTQKMDCFRRRNCTPTIISKACRQSNPNQHIGRDPAMSAKIVQRLNEIYGGDEGLAGPNEQVQVTPQLAKSEVDGPAGTENKPGEGDHSEDLFSAHDFDIKIDLDLPEKATRPINVTKGAGPPKDGAPKRSLNLEEYKKKRGLI
;
A
#
# COMPACT_ATOMS: atom_id res chain seq x y z
N MET A 1 -9.84 -44.11 -28.18
CA MET A 1 -9.00 -43.49 -29.23
C MET A 1 -8.37 -44.63 -30.02
N PRO A 2 -8.50 -44.67 -31.35
CA PRO A 2 -7.80 -45.69 -32.14
C PRO A 2 -6.28 -45.51 -32.00
N PRO A 3 -5.49 -46.60 -32.01
CA PRO A 3 -4.04 -46.48 -31.98
C PRO A 3 -3.57 -45.69 -33.21
N VAL A 4 -2.77 -44.66 -32.97
CA VAL A 4 -2.09 -43.92 -34.04
C VAL A 4 -1.03 -44.87 -34.60
N VAL A 5 -1.37 -45.54 -35.70
CA VAL A 5 -0.39 -46.30 -36.46
C VAL A 5 0.62 -45.30 -37.02
N PRO A 6 1.93 -45.46 -36.80
CA PRO A 6 2.92 -44.54 -37.34
C PRO A 6 2.79 -44.53 -38.87
N THR A 7 2.32 -43.43 -39.43
CA THR A 7 2.16 -43.27 -40.87
C THR A 7 3.54 -43.07 -41.49
N CYS A 8 4.18 -44.16 -41.93
CA CYS A 8 4.93 -44.44 -43.18
C CYS A 8 6.12 -43.63 -43.79
N PRO A 9 6.80 -42.63 -43.18
CA PRO A 9 8.21 -42.39 -43.55
C PRO A 9 9.20 -42.65 -42.41
N GLU A 10 8.88 -42.30 -41.16
CA GLU A 10 9.75 -42.61 -40.01
C GLU A 10 9.76 -44.10 -39.67
N GLY A 11 8.63 -44.78 -39.95
CA GLY A 11 8.44 -46.23 -39.96
C GLY A 11 9.56 -46.99 -40.68
N MET A 12 9.61 -46.73 -41.99
CA MET A 12 10.54 -47.38 -42.91
C MET A 12 12.00 -46.99 -42.61
N ALA A 13 12.22 -45.77 -42.12
CA ALA A 13 13.56 -45.27 -41.80
C ALA A 13 14.24 -46.04 -40.65
N TYR A 14 13.50 -46.56 -39.66
CA TYR A 14 14.09 -47.38 -38.59
C TYR A 14 14.29 -48.84 -39.01
N GLU A 15 13.54 -49.36 -39.98
CA GLU A 15 13.73 -50.71 -40.53
C GLU A 15 15.00 -50.76 -41.38
N GLU A 16 15.20 -49.75 -42.23
CA GLU A 16 16.31 -49.72 -43.19
C GLU A 16 17.62 -49.14 -42.63
N ALA A 17 17.58 -48.07 -41.82
CA ALA A 17 18.79 -47.24 -41.60
C ALA A 17 19.71 -47.65 -40.42
N PRO A 18 19.23 -48.14 -39.25
CA PRO A 18 20.09 -48.53 -38.13
C PRO A 18 19.97 -49.99 -37.64
N MET A 19 18.85 -50.70 -37.83
CA MET A 19 18.70 -52.07 -37.31
C MET A 19 19.40 -53.12 -38.20
N MET A 20 19.14 -53.11 -39.52
CA MET A 20 19.82 -54.01 -40.45
C MET A 20 21.30 -53.66 -40.66
N THR A 21 21.66 -52.37 -40.66
CA THR A 21 23.03 -51.88 -40.89
C THR A 21 23.97 -52.11 -39.69
N LYS A 22 23.45 -52.10 -38.46
CA LYS A 22 24.22 -52.37 -37.23
C LYS A 22 24.09 -53.82 -36.75
N GLY A 23 23.40 -54.69 -37.49
CA GLY A 23 23.26 -56.11 -37.18
C GLY A 23 22.34 -56.43 -36.00
N PHE A 24 21.45 -55.52 -35.61
CA PHE A 24 20.44 -55.80 -34.59
C PHE A 24 19.22 -56.44 -35.24
N GLN A 25 18.78 -57.57 -34.69
CA GLN A 25 17.58 -58.25 -35.16
C GLN A 25 16.33 -57.43 -34.79
N LEU A 26 15.39 -57.34 -35.73
CA LEU A 26 14.10 -56.71 -35.48
C LEU A 26 13.35 -57.52 -34.41
N PRO A 27 12.78 -56.85 -33.38
CA PRO A 27 12.05 -57.54 -32.33
C PRO A 27 10.82 -58.24 -32.92
N PHE A 28 10.49 -59.40 -32.36
CA PHE A 28 9.34 -60.17 -32.82
C PHE A 28 8.02 -59.53 -32.34
N MET A 29 6.93 -59.71 -33.08
CA MET A 29 5.64 -59.10 -32.72
C MET A 29 5.16 -59.54 -31.33
N ASP A 30 5.39 -60.80 -30.94
CA ASP A 30 5.08 -61.29 -29.60
C ASP A 30 5.87 -60.56 -28.49
N GLU A 31 7.11 -60.14 -28.76
CA GLU A 31 7.91 -59.36 -27.81
C GLU A 31 7.35 -57.94 -27.66
N VAL A 32 6.91 -57.35 -28.77
CA VAL A 32 6.24 -56.05 -28.78
C VAL A 32 4.95 -56.11 -27.97
N ASP A 33 4.14 -57.14 -28.17
CA ASP A 33 2.89 -57.35 -27.44
C ASP A 33 3.13 -57.65 -25.94
N SER A 34 4.16 -58.44 -25.62
CA SER A 34 4.58 -58.66 -24.23
C SER A 34 5.00 -57.35 -23.56
N LYS A 35 5.77 -56.51 -24.26
CA LYS A 35 6.20 -55.20 -23.75
C LYS A 35 5.04 -54.23 -23.62
N TYR A 36 4.09 -54.26 -24.55
CA TYR A 36 2.86 -53.49 -24.43
C TYR A 36 2.10 -53.87 -23.15
N ASN A 37 1.95 -55.18 -22.90
CA ASN A 37 1.31 -55.67 -21.68
C ASN A 37 2.12 -55.31 -20.41
N ASP A 38 3.44 -55.32 -20.44
CA ASP A 38 4.30 -54.85 -19.34
C ASP A 38 4.03 -53.37 -19.01
N ILE A 39 3.93 -52.51 -20.03
CA ILE A 39 3.63 -51.08 -19.85
C ILE A 39 2.23 -50.90 -19.28
N GLN A 40 1.23 -51.64 -19.78
CA GLN A 40 -0.13 -51.59 -19.25
C GLN A 40 -0.19 -52.06 -17.79
N ARG A 41 0.60 -53.06 -17.41
CA ARG A 41 0.74 -53.50 -16.02
C ARG A 41 1.40 -52.44 -15.15
N ALA A 42 2.48 -51.82 -15.61
CA ALA A 42 3.18 -50.76 -14.88
C ALA A 42 2.31 -49.50 -14.68
N LEU A 43 1.49 -49.15 -15.68
CA LEU A 43 0.53 -48.03 -15.58
C LEU A 43 -0.57 -48.28 -14.53
N LYS A 44 -0.98 -49.53 -14.35
CA LYS A 44 -2.00 -49.94 -13.38
C LYS A 44 -1.42 -50.36 -12.03
N TYR A 45 -0.12 -50.21 -11.82
CA TYR A 45 0.52 -50.60 -10.58
C TYR A 45 0.09 -49.68 -9.44
N ASP A 46 -0.37 -50.28 -8.34
CA ASP A 46 -0.70 -49.57 -7.12
C ASP A 46 0.58 -49.28 -6.33
N PHE A 47 0.95 -48.01 -6.24
CA PHE A 47 2.16 -47.57 -5.55
C PHE A 47 2.10 -47.91 -4.06
N LYS A 48 3.18 -48.55 -3.57
CA LYS A 48 3.37 -48.81 -2.14
C LYS A 48 3.97 -47.59 -1.45
N GLU A 49 3.93 -47.61 -0.12
CA GLU A 49 4.48 -46.53 0.71
C GLU A 49 5.99 -46.35 0.46
N ASP A 50 6.75 -47.44 0.39
CA ASP A 50 8.18 -47.42 0.04
C ASP A 50 8.46 -46.75 -1.32
N ASP A 51 7.61 -47.01 -2.33
CA ASP A 51 7.72 -46.43 -3.66
C ASP A 51 7.47 -44.92 -3.62
N ILE A 52 6.48 -44.49 -2.83
CA ILE A 52 6.14 -43.08 -2.63
C ILE A 52 7.29 -42.34 -1.95
N GLU A 53 7.88 -42.93 -0.90
CA GLU A 53 9.04 -42.35 -0.21
C GLU A 53 10.24 -42.19 -1.15
N ALA A 54 10.52 -43.20 -1.97
CA ALA A 54 11.57 -43.13 -2.97
C ALA A 54 11.32 -42.00 -3.99
N ILE A 55 10.08 -41.89 -4.49
CA ILE A 55 9.69 -40.82 -5.43
C ILE A 55 9.85 -39.43 -4.79
N VAL A 56 9.42 -39.26 -3.53
CA VAL A 56 9.55 -37.99 -2.82
C VAL A 56 11.03 -37.64 -2.62
N LYS A 57 11.85 -38.59 -2.18
CA LYS A 57 13.30 -38.39 -1.99
C LYS A 57 14.01 -38.03 -3.29
N GLU A 58 13.67 -38.66 -4.41
CA GLU A 58 14.22 -38.32 -5.72
C GLU A 58 13.76 -36.94 -6.21
N LYS A 59 12.47 -36.60 -6.02
CA LYS A 59 11.97 -35.26 -6.34
C LYS A 59 12.70 -34.20 -5.51
N GLU A 60 12.85 -34.42 -4.21
CA GLU A 60 13.58 -33.53 -3.31
C GLU A 60 15.05 -33.39 -3.68
N ARG A 61 15.69 -34.47 -4.15
CA ARG A 61 17.08 -34.45 -4.61
C ARG A 61 17.31 -33.47 -5.77
N PHE A 62 16.34 -33.31 -6.67
CA PHE A 62 16.43 -32.37 -7.80
C PHE A 62 15.73 -31.02 -7.55
N GLN A 63 14.86 -30.95 -6.53
CA GLN A 63 14.12 -29.75 -6.20
C GLN A 63 14.98 -28.78 -5.38
N LYS A 64 15.52 -27.75 -6.03
CA LYS A 64 16.37 -26.73 -5.40
C LYS A 64 15.66 -25.85 -4.37
N SER A 65 14.34 -25.67 -4.49
CA SER A 65 13.56 -24.77 -3.63
C SER A 65 12.44 -25.53 -2.92
N PRO A 66 12.29 -25.40 -1.59
CA PRO A 66 11.16 -25.97 -0.90
C PRO A 66 9.86 -25.35 -1.41
N TYR A 67 8.79 -26.16 -1.42
CA TYR A 67 7.47 -25.71 -1.86
C TYR A 67 6.87 -24.68 -0.89
N ASN A 68 6.98 -24.93 0.42
CA ASN A 68 6.53 -24.02 1.45
C ASN A 68 7.69 -23.66 2.39
N PHE A 69 8.23 -22.44 2.23
CA PHE A 69 9.32 -21.92 3.04
C PHE A 69 8.98 -21.86 4.53
N ALA A 70 7.74 -21.51 4.89
CA ALA A 70 7.33 -21.40 6.29
C ALA A 70 7.34 -22.77 6.99
N MET A 71 6.79 -23.81 6.35
CA MET A 71 6.79 -25.17 6.91
C MET A 71 8.20 -25.74 7.05
N LYS A 72 9.09 -25.47 6.09
CA LYS A 72 10.48 -25.93 6.19
C LYS A 72 11.26 -25.14 7.25
N LYS A 73 10.99 -23.84 7.40
CA LYS A 73 11.54 -23.02 8.49
C LYS A 73 11.12 -23.54 9.87
N THR A 74 9.85 -23.87 10.07
CA THR A 74 9.38 -24.42 11.36
C THR A 74 9.99 -25.80 11.65
N SER A 75 10.11 -26.68 10.66
CA SER A 75 10.79 -27.97 10.83
C SER A 75 12.27 -27.81 11.20
N LEU A 76 13.01 -26.96 10.49
CA LEU A 76 14.42 -26.71 10.78
C LEU A 76 14.64 -26.06 12.15
N MET A 77 13.77 -25.11 12.55
CA MET A 77 13.79 -24.54 13.90
C MET A 77 13.59 -25.61 14.97
N LYS A 78 12.61 -26.51 14.77
CA LYS A 78 12.35 -27.60 15.71
C LYS A 78 13.53 -28.57 15.79
N GLU A 79 14.14 -28.93 14.67
CA GLU A 79 15.34 -29.79 14.64
C GLU A 79 16.52 -29.12 15.34
N LYS A 80 16.69 -27.81 15.17
CA LYS A 80 17.73 -27.04 15.85
C LYS A 80 17.52 -27.07 17.36
N GLU A 81 16.30 -26.79 17.83
CA GLU A 81 15.94 -26.83 19.25
C GLU A 81 16.19 -28.22 19.86
N MET A 82 15.86 -29.29 19.14
CA MET A 82 16.15 -30.66 19.58
C MET A 82 17.65 -30.95 19.65
N ALA A 83 18.45 -30.48 18.69
CA ALA A 83 19.90 -30.63 18.70
C ALA A 83 20.54 -29.86 19.86
N GLU A 84 20.08 -28.64 20.13
CA GLU A 84 20.51 -27.83 21.28
C GLU A 84 20.14 -28.49 22.61
N ALA A 85 18.93 -29.03 22.74
CA ALA A 85 18.49 -29.76 23.93
C ALA A 85 19.30 -31.04 24.19
N THR A 86 19.78 -31.68 23.12
CA THR A 86 20.64 -32.88 23.19
C THR A 86 22.11 -32.51 23.47
N GLY A 87 22.48 -31.23 23.35
CA GLY A 87 23.86 -30.74 23.49
C GLY A 87 24.73 -30.90 22.24
N ASP A 88 24.15 -31.26 21.10
CA ASP A 88 24.84 -31.45 19.81
C ASP A 88 25.05 -30.09 19.11
N THR A 89 26.02 -29.30 19.59
CA THR A 89 26.27 -27.93 19.11
C THR A 89 26.61 -27.84 17.62
N ASP A 90 27.28 -28.87 17.07
CA ASP A 90 27.70 -28.85 15.67
C ASP A 90 26.52 -29.02 14.72
N LYS A 91 25.54 -29.86 15.09
CA LYS A 91 24.29 -30.00 14.33
C LYS A 91 23.43 -28.74 14.40
N ALA A 92 23.38 -28.09 15.58
CA ALA A 92 22.68 -26.83 15.76
C ALA A 92 23.24 -25.72 14.88
N LYS A 93 24.57 -25.65 14.70
CA LYS A 93 25.22 -24.72 13.75
C LYS A 93 24.80 -25.00 12.31
N VAL A 94 24.93 -26.25 11.84
CA VAL A 94 24.52 -26.64 10.47
C VAL A 94 23.03 -26.34 10.21
N LEU A 95 22.17 -26.53 11.20
CA LEU A 95 20.75 -26.21 11.09
C LEU A 95 20.47 -24.71 11.10
N THR A 96 21.29 -23.93 11.80
CA THR A 96 21.26 -22.46 11.75
C THR A 96 21.66 -21.96 10.36
N ASP A 97 22.77 -22.45 9.81
CA ASP A 97 23.20 -22.08 8.44
C ASP A 97 22.12 -22.41 7.40
N LYS A 98 21.46 -23.57 7.53
CA LYS A 98 20.32 -23.96 6.66
C LYS A 98 19.09 -23.07 6.84
N LEU A 99 18.85 -22.53 8.04
CA LEU A 99 17.78 -21.56 8.28
C LEU A 99 18.10 -20.25 7.56
N ASP A 100 19.33 -19.77 7.68
CA ASP A 100 19.78 -18.53 7.06
C ASP A 100 19.73 -18.62 5.53
N GLU A 101 20.22 -19.72 4.94
CA GLU A 101 20.10 -19.98 3.48
C GLU A 101 18.64 -20.01 3.01
N LEU A 102 17.73 -20.55 3.83
CA LEU A 102 16.31 -20.63 3.50
C LEU A 102 15.65 -19.24 3.55
N GLU A 103 16.02 -18.43 4.54
CA GLU A 103 15.56 -17.05 4.69
C GLU A 103 16.08 -16.17 3.55
N GLU A 104 17.38 -16.23 3.25
CA GLU A 104 17.99 -15.47 2.15
C GLU A 104 17.32 -15.79 0.81
N ARG A 105 17.12 -17.08 0.50
CA ARG A 105 16.45 -17.50 -0.73
C ARG A 105 14.98 -17.06 -0.77
N ALA A 106 14.28 -17.07 0.36
CA ALA A 106 12.90 -16.59 0.44
C ALA A 106 12.83 -15.08 0.21
N GLU A 107 13.76 -14.33 0.80
CA GLU A 107 13.90 -12.88 0.61
C GLU A 107 14.29 -12.52 -0.82
N GLU A 108 15.18 -13.27 -1.46
CA GLU A 108 15.55 -13.05 -2.86
C GLU A 108 14.34 -13.21 -3.79
N LEU A 109 13.56 -14.28 -3.60
CA LEU A 109 12.30 -14.48 -4.32
C LEU A 109 11.30 -13.36 -4.02
N ASN A 110 11.20 -12.92 -2.77
CA ASN A 110 10.32 -11.81 -2.40
C ASN A 110 10.78 -10.50 -3.05
N ARG A 111 12.09 -10.22 -3.05
CA ARG A 111 12.68 -9.06 -3.74
C ARG A 111 12.37 -9.11 -5.22
N LEU A 112 12.53 -10.26 -5.88
CA LEU A 112 12.18 -10.44 -7.29
C LEU A 112 10.69 -10.14 -7.57
N ARG A 113 9.79 -10.60 -6.70
CA ARG A 113 8.35 -10.31 -6.81
C ARG A 113 8.05 -8.83 -6.59
N GLN A 114 8.72 -8.22 -5.61
CA GLN A 114 8.48 -6.83 -5.22
C GLN A 114 9.13 -5.82 -6.18
N LYS A 115 10.16 -6.18 -6.96
CA LYS A 115 10.84 -5.29 -7.92
C LYS A 115 9.88 -4.44 -8.78
N ASN A 116 8.82 -5.05 -9.32
CA ASN A 116 7.85 -4.34 -10.15
C ASN A 116 6.75 -3.62 -9.34
N ILE A 117 6.47 -4.09 -8.13
CA ILE A 117 5.39 -3.56 -7.27
C ILE A 117 5.86 -2.29 -6.54
N SER A 118 7.12 -2.22 -6.13
CA SER A 118 7.69 -1.09 -5.40
C SER A 118 7.59 0.22 -6.19
N ALA A 119 7.84 0.18 -7.51
CA ALA A 119 7.73 1.35 -8.38
C ALA A 119 6.29 1.88 -8.46
N ILE A 120 5.30 1.00 -8.56
CA ILE A 120 3.88 1.36 -8.66
C ILE A 120 3.39 1.94 -7.33
N SER A 121 3.80 1.35 -6.20
CA SER A 121 3.46 1.86 -4.86
C SER A 121 3.99 3.28 -4.64
N TYR A 122 5.24 3.54 -5.03
CA TYR A 122 5.85 4.87 -4.95
C TYR A 122 5.11 5.90 -5.81
N ILE A 123 4.74 5.56 -7.04
CA ILE A 123 3.96 6.46 -7.92
C ILE A 123 2.59 6.79 -7.28
N ASN A 124 1.92 5.79 -6.71
CA ASN A 124 0.63 5.99 -6.07
C ASN A 124 0.73 6.82 -4.79
N GLN A 125 1.75 6.58 -3.97
CA GLN A 125 2.04 7.37 -2.79
C GLN A 125 2.28 8.84 -3.17
N ARG A 126 3.17 9.09 -4.14
CA ARG A 126 3.46 10.43 -4.65
C ARG A 126 2.22 11.14 -5.21
N ASN A 127 1.35 10.41 -5.91
CA ASN A 127 0.11 10.98 -6.44
C ASN A 127 -0.89 11.33 -5.32
N ARG A 128 -0.96 10.53 -4.24
CA ARG A 128 -1.78 10.86 -3.07
C ARG A 128 -1.26 12.10 -2.37
N GLU A 129 0.05 12.19 -2.16
CA GLU A 129 0.70 13.35 -1.53
C GLU A 129 0.50 14.62 -2.37
N ARG A 130 0.71 14.55 -3.69
CA ARG A 130 0.44 15.69 -4.57
C ARG A 130 -1.02 16.12 -4.57
N ASN A 131 -1.96 15.19 -4.60
CA ASN A 131 -3.38 15.52 -4.54
C ASN A 131 -3.75 16.21 -3.22
N LEU A 132 -3.11 15.80 -2.11
CA LEU A 132 -3.32 16.42 -0.80
C LEU A 132 -2.77 17.86 -0.79
N VAL A 133 -1.51 18.04 -1.18
CA VAL A 133 -0.87 19.37 -1.22
C VAL A 133 -1.64 20.31 -2.15
N GLN A 134 -2.00 19.84 -3.35
CA GLN A 134 -2.76 20.64 -4.31
C GLN A 134 -4.16 20.99 -3.78
N ALA A 135 -4.82 20.08 -3.07
CA ALA A 135 -6.10 20.36 -2.44
C ALA A 135 -5.94 21.44 -1.34
N GLU A 136 -4.92 21.34 -0.49
CA GLU A 136 -4.65 22.35 0.54
C GLU A 136 -4.30 23.73 -0.04
N GLU A 137 -3.49 23.77 -1.09
CA GLU A 137 -3.18 25.00 -1.80
C GLU A 137 -4.44 25.62 -2.40
N ALA A 138 -5.29 24.82 -3.05
CA ALA A 138 -6.57 25.28 -3.59
C ALA A 138 -7.52 25.82 -2.50
N PHE A 139 -7.55 25.19 -1.32
CA PHE A 139 -8.32 25.72 -0.18
C PHE A 139 -7.76 27.05 0.32
N LYS A 140 -6.43 27.19 0.40
CA LYS A 140 -5.78 28.43 0.83
C LYS A 140 -6.07 29.56 -0.15
N THR A 141 -6.00 29.31 -1.45
CA THR A 141 -6.31 30.31 -2.49
C THR A 141 -7.80 30.68 -2.47
N GLU A 142 -8.72 29.71 -2.38
CA GLU A 142 -10.16 30.02 -2.26
C GLU A 142 -10.45 30.89 -1.03
N MET A 143 -9.81 30.60 0.11
CA MET A 143 -10.00 31.39 1.32
C MET A 143 -9.45 32.82 1.18
N GLN A 144 -8.37 33.02 0.42
CA GLN A 144 -7.83 34.34 0.10
C GLN A 144 -8.72 35.09 -0.88
N GLU A 145 -9.23 34.43 -1.92
CA GLU A 145 -10.15 35.01 -2.89
C GLU A 145 -11.50 35.37 -2.28
N LEU A 146 -12.01 34.56 -1.34
CA LEU A 146 -13.20 34.86 -0.55
C LEU A 146 -13.06 36.12 0.31
N ARG A 147 -11.84 36.43 0.76
CA ARG A 147 -11.56 37.66 1.53
C ARG A 147 -11.56 38.91 0.66
N THR A 148 -11.19 38.77 -0.62
CA THR A 148 -11.05 39.90 -1.55
C THR A 148 -12.24 40.04 -2.52
N GLN A 149 -13.07 39.00 -2.68
CA GLN A 149 -14.20 39.00 -3.61
C GLN A 149 -15.34 39.91 -3.13
N LYS A 150 -15.78 40.77 -4.06
CA LYS A 150 -17.03 41.52 -3.96
C LYS A 150 -18.21 40.61 -4.35
N MET A 151 -19.38 40.87 -3.76
CA MET A 151 -20.64 40.09 -3.88
C MET A 151 -20.74 39.17 -5.11
N ASP A 152 -20.59 37.87 -4.87
CA ASP A 152 -20.62 36.80 -5.87
C ASP A 152 -22.08 36.42 -6.21
N CYS A 153 -22.39 36.28 -7.51
CA CYS A 153 -23.71 35.93 -8.03
C CYS A 153 -24.15 34.48 -7.73
N PHE A 154 -23.22 33.60 -7.34
CA PHE A 154 -23.51 32.20 -6.98
C PHE A 154 -23.35 31.90 -5.47
N ARG A 155 -22.76 32.81 -4.69
CA ARG A 155 -22.72 32.65 -3.22
C ARG A 155 -24.03 33.15 -2.62
N ARG A 156 -24.62 32.33 -1.74
CA ARG A 156 -25.84 32.71 -1.02
C ARG A 156 -25.54 33.93 -0.15
N ARG A 157 -26.30 35.00 -0.36
CA ARG A 157 -26.26 36.19 0.52
C ARG A 157 -26.69 35.81 1.94
N ASN A 158 -25.91 36.24 2.92
CA ASN A 158 -26.26 36.07 4.33
C ASN A 158 -27.32 37.12 4.70
N CYS A 159 -28.59 36.74 4.63
CA CYS A 159 -29.70 37.58 5.09
C CYS A 159 -29.98 37.29 6.57
N THR A 160 -29.65 38.23 7.46
CA THR A 160 -30.20 38.20 8.83
C THR A 160 -31.53 38.96 8.85
N PRO A 161 -32.58 38.42 9.48
CA PRO A 161 -33.85 39.12 9.56
C PRO A 161 -33.73 40.31 10.51
N THR A 162 -34.08 41.51 10.03
CA THR A 162 -34.19 42.70 10.87
C THR A 162 -35.65 42.89 11.26
N ILE A 163 -35.93 42.96 12.56
CA ILE A 163 -37.28 43.28 13.06
C ILE A 163 -37.55 44.76 12.79
N ILE A 164 -38.42 45.05 11.82
CA ILE A 164 -38.88 46.42 11.53
C ILE A 164 -40.01 46.75 12.52
N SER A 165 -39.70 47.47 13.60
CA SER A 165 -40.73 48.00 14.50
C SER A 165 -41.38 49.26 13.91
N LYS A 166 -42.67 49.50 14.22
CA LYS A 166 -43.45 50.62 13.65
C LYS A 166 -42.84 52.02 13.91
N ALA A 167 -41.95 52.15 14.91
CA ALA A 167 -41.24 53.39 15.23
C ALA A 167 -40.24 53.84 14.14
N CYS A 168 -39.76 52.93 13.29
CA CYS A 168 -38.84 53.24 12.19
C CYS A 168 -39.54 53.88 10.97
N ARG A 169 -40.88 53.83 10.87
CA ARG A 169 -41.60 54.24 9.65
C ARG A 169 -41.80 55.76 9.53
N GLN A 170 -41.56 56.52 10.60
CA GLN A 170 -41.79 57.98 10.64
C GLN A 170 -40.56 58.82 10.27
N SER A 171 -39.38 58.20 10.12
CA SER A 171 -38.19 58.84 9.56
C SER A 171 -38.08 58.52 8.07
N ASN A 172 -37.71 59.54 7.27
CA ASN A 172 -37.57 59.56 5.81
C ASN A 172 -37.24 58.19 5.16
N PRO A 173 -37.94 57.77 4.08
CA PRO A 173 -37.75 56.47 3.42
C PRO A 173 -36.39 56.30 2.71
N ASN A 174 -35.50 57.29 2.76
CA ASN A 174 -34.18 57.25 2.12
C ASN A 174 -33.00 57.31 3.12
N GLN A 175 -33.25 57.09 4.41
CA GLN A 175 -32.18 56.80 5.38
C GLN A 175 -32.12 55.30 5.61
N HIS A 176 -31.08 54.66 5.06
CA HIS A 176 -30.73 53.30 5.44
C HIS A 176 -30.32 53.35 6.92
N ILE A 177 -31.17 52.83 7.81
CA ILE A 177 -30.83 52.68 9.23
C ILE A 177 -29.77 51.58 9.34
N GLY A 178 -28.52 51.95 9.06
CA GLY A 178 -27.37 51.20 9.54
C GLY A 178 -27.43 51.19 11.07
N ARG A 179 -27.24 50.02 11.68
CA ARG A 179 -26.91 49.96 13.11
C ARG A 179 -25.67 50.83 13.31
N ASP A 180 -25.82 51.96 14.01
CA ASP A 180 -24.66 52.73 14.43
C ASP A 180 -23.73 51.81 15.24
N PRO A 181 -22.46 51.63 14.83
CA PRO A 181 -21.52 50.74 15.52
C PRO A 181 -21.37 51.07 17.00
N ALA A 182 -21.53 52.36 17.35
CA ALA A 182 -21.51 52.86 18.71
C ALA A 182 -22.66 52.33 19.58
N MET A 183 -23.85 52.10 19.02
CA MET A 183 -24.97 51.50 19.77
C MET A 183 -24.73 50.01 20.02
N SER A 184 -24.18 49.29 19.03
CA SER A 184 -23.84 47.87 19.18
C SER A 184 -22.77 47.67 20.25
N ALA A 185 -21.74 48.52 20.28
CA ALA A 185 -20.70 48.48 21.29
C ALA A 185 -21.25 48.74 22.70
N LYS A 186 -22.16 49.72 22.86
CA LYS A 186 -22.82 50.02 24.15
C LYS A 186 -23.67 48.86 24.66
N ILE A 187 -24.35 48.12 23.78
CA ILE A 187 -25.14 46.94 24.17
C ILE A 187 -24.23 45.82 24.68
N VAL A 188 -23.11 45.56 24.00
CA VAL A 188 -22.12 44.56 24.42
C VAL A 188 -21.44 44.95 25.73
N GLN A 189 -21.12 46.23 25.91
CA GLN A 189 -20.51 46.75 27.13
C GLN A 189 -21.46 46.61 28.33
N ARG A 190 -22.74 46.94 28.16
CA ARG A 190 -23.77 46.77 29.20
C ARG A 190 -24.01 45.31 29.57
N LEU A 191 -23.93 44.40 28.59
CA LEU A 191 -24.05 42.96 28.86
C LEU A 191 -22.86 42.43 29.68
N ASN A 192 -21.65 42.90 29.38
CA ASN A 192 -20.47 42.57 30.18
C ASN A 192 -20.52 43.20 31.59
N GLU A 193 -21.12 44.38 31.76
CA GLU A 193 -21.32 44.97 33.09
C GLU A 193 -22.34 44.21 33.94
N ILE A 194 -23.40 43.68 33.32
CA ILE A 194 -24.47 42.97 34.05
C ILE A 194 -24.05 41.55 34.43
N TYR A 195 -23.27 40.87 33.58
CA TYR A 195 -22.93 39.46 33.75
C TYR A 195 -21.45 39.18 34.01
N GLY A 196 -20.60 40.21 34.05
CA GLY A 196 -19.14 40.05 34.06
C GLY A 196 -18.43 40.41 35.36
N GLY A 197 -19.12 40.53 36.50
CA GLY A 197 -18.46 40.90 37.76
C GLY A 197 -19.17 40.40 39.02
N ASP A 198 -18.99 39.12 39.36
CA ASP A 198 -18.33 38.68 40.60
C ASP A 198 -18.23 37.14 40.61
N GLU A 199 -17.15 36.66 41.21
CA GLU A 199 -16.76 35.25 41.27
C GLU A 199 -17.63 34.42 42.24
N GLY A 200 -17.81 33.14 41.88
CA GLY A 200 -17.90 32.05 42.86
C GLY A 200 -19.29 31.65 43.35
N LEU A 201 -19.83 30.57 42.75
CA LEU A 201 -20.59 29.44 43.35
C LEU A 201 -21.19 28.62 42.17
N ALA A 202 -20.52 27.56 41.69
CA ALA A 202 -20.69 26.15 42.12
C ALA A 202 -22.17 25.71 42.16
N GLY A 203 -22.68 24.69 41.45
CA GLY A 203 -22.22 23.62 40.54
C GLY A 203 -23.51 23.00 39.91
N PRO A 204 -23.61 21.70 39.51
CA PRO A 204 -22.66 20.59 39.46
C PRO A 204 -22.35 20.14 37.99
N ASN A 205 -21.11 19.80 37.63
CA ASN A 205 -20.48 18.47 37.76
C ASN A 205 -21.11 17.39 36.85
N GLU A 206 -20.55 17.16 35.66
CA GLU A 206 -20.18 15.81 35.24
C GLU A 206 -18.93 15.83 34.36
N GLN A 207 -17.92 15.12 34.85
CA GLN A 207 -16.57 15.01 34.34
C GLN A 207 -16.51 13.87 33.31
N VAL A 208 -15.94 14.12 32.14
CA VAL A 208 -15.23 13.08 31.38
C VAL A 208 -13.88 13.64 30.94
N GLN A 209 -12.92 13.43 31.84
CA GLN A 209 -11.56 12.91 31.62
C GLN A 209 -10.82 13.39 30.36
N VAL A 210 -9.94 14.36 30.58
CA VAL A 210 -8.58 14.28 30.04
C VAL A 210 -7.64 14.38 31.23
N THR A 211 -7.17 13.22 31.69
CA THR A 211 -5.97 13.13 32.53
C THR A 211 -4.71 13.17 31.65
N PRO A 212 -3.58 13.61 32.23
CA PRO A 212 -2.39 14.02 31.50
C PRO A 212 -1.26 12.97 31.58
N GLN A 213 -0.12 13.31 30.97
CA GLN A 213 1.23 12.73 31.13
C GLN A 213 1.68 11.77 30.02
N LEU A 214 2.45 12.30 29.07
CA LEU A 214 3.72 11.67 28.73
C LEU A 214 4.81 12.53 29.37
N ALA A 215 5.42 11.94 30.41
CA ALA A 215 6.50 12.53 31.16
C ALA A 215 7.75 12.74 30.29
N LYS A 216 8.41 13.88 30.51
CA LYS A 216 9.86 13.97 30.41
C LYS A 216 10.47 13.39 31.69
N SER A 217 11.52 12.60 31.56
CA SER A 217 12.67 12.57 32.50
C SER A 217 13.87 13.03 31.67
N GLU A 218 14.31 14.28 31.78
CA GLU A 218 15.37 14.74 32.70
C GLU A 218 16.67 13.93 32.55
N VAL A 219 17.73 14.57 32.01
CA VAL A 219 19.04 14.78 32.66
C VAL A 219 19.76 15.97 31.98
N ASP A 220 20.01 17.00 32.80
CA ASP A 220 21.09 18.02 32.85
C ASP A 220 21.40 19.02 31.71
N GLY A 221 21.54 20.30 32.12
CA GLY A 221 21.88 21.49 31.30
C GLY A 221 23.39 21.67 31.02
N PRO A 222 23.95 22.89 30.84
CA PRO A 222 23.34 24.22 30.80
C PRO A 222 23.78 25.14 29.61
N ALA A 223 23.04 26.24 29.46
CA ALA A 223 23.50 27.62 29.18
C ALA A 223 24.25 28.02 27.89
N GLY A 224 23.72 29.11 27.27
CA GLY A 224 24.42 30.07 26.40
C GLY A 224 24.45 29.64 24.93
N THR A 225 24.17 30.46 23.91
CA THR A 225 24.08 31.91 23.78
C THR A 225 23.44 32.18 22.42
N GLU A 226 22.76 33.32 22.28
CA GLU A 226 22.26 33.89 21.03
C GLU A 226 23.38 34.09 19.99
N ASN A 227 23.13 33.80 18.69
CA ASN A 227 23.52 34.62 17.51
C ASN A 227 23.28 33.93 16.14
N LYS A 228 22.46 34.58 15.30
CA LYS A 228 22.54 34.82 13.82
C LYS A 228 22.87 33.71 12.78
N PRO A 229 22.46 33.90 11.50
CA PRO A 229 22.25 32.84 10.52
C PRO A 229 23.50 32.54 9.69
N GLY A 230 23.71 31.26 9.35
CA GLY A 230 24.71 30.82 8.38
C GLY A 230 24.81 29.29 8.28
N GLU A 231 24.59 28.79 7.07
CA GLU A 231 25.34 27.70 6.44
C GLU A 231 25.35 26.29 7.08
N GLY A 232 24.47 25.43 6.53
CA GLY A 232 24.71 24.03 6.14
C GLY A 232 25.46 23.09 7.08
N ASP A 233 24.73 22.16 7.70
CA ASP A 233 25.23 20.84 8.05
C ASP A 233 24.29 19.77 7.45
N HIS A 234 24.64 19.27 6.27
CA HIS A 234 23.91 18.21 5.55
C HIS A 234 24.48 16.82 5.91
N SER A 235 24.91 16.60 7.14
CA SER A 235 25.60 15.36 7.51
C SER A 235 24.70 14.24 8.05
N GLU A 236 23.41 14.50 8.32
CA GLU A 236 22.56 13.50 8.99
C GLU A 236 21.29 13.06 8.23
N ASP A 237 20.99 13.64 7.07
CA ASP A 237 19.85 13.22 6.24
C ASP A 237 20.31 12.47 4.98
N LEU A 238 20.28 11.13 5.04
CA LEU A 238 20.57 10.24 3.91
C LEU A 238 19.69 10.51 2.67
N PHE A 239 18.55 11.19 2.81
CA PHE A 239 17.67 11.54 1.68
C PHE A 239 18.05 12.87 1.02
N SER A 240 18.84 13.72 1.69
CA SER A 240 19.31 15.00 1.12
C SER A 240 20.54 14.84 0.22
N ALA A 241 21.19 13.66 0.21
CA ALA A 241 22.38 13.36 -0.58
C ALA A 241 22.11 13.09 -2.08
N HIS A 242 20.86 13.22 -2.53
CA HIS A 242 20.46 12.98 -3.93
C HIS A 242 19.86 14.19 -4.64
N ASP A 243 19.85 15.36 -3.99
CA ASP A 243 19.36 16.61 -4.58
C ASP A 243 20.50 17.37 -5.29
N PHE A 244 21.18 16.69 -6.21
CA PHE A 244 22.13 17.34 -7.12
C PHE A 244 21.38 17.78 -8.38
N ASP A 245 21.35 19.09 -8.58
CA ASP A 245 20.79 19.76 -9.75
C ASP A 245 21.74 19.52 -10.95
N ILE A 246 21.70 18.31 -11.52
CA ILE A 246 22.50 17.96 -12.69
C ILE A 246 21.80 18.54 -13.93
N LYS A 247 22.29 19.68 -14.41
CA LYS A 247 21.94 20.21 -15.74
C LYS A 247 22.60 19.32 -16.80
N ILE A 248 21.86 18.34 -17.28
CA ILE A 248 22.29 17.51 -18.40
C ILE A 248 21.77 18.15 -19.68
N ASP A 249 22.64 18.89 -20.37
CA ASP A 249 22.36 19.35 -21.74
C ASP A 249 22.52 18.16 -22.68
N LEU A 250 21.38 17.53 -23.01
CA LEU A 250 21.30 16.34 -23.85
C LEU A 250 20.90 16.76 -25.28
N ASP A 251 21.88 17.00 -26.15
CA ASP A 251 21.63 17.22 -27.59
C ASP A 251 21.24 15.89 -28.27
N LEU A 252 19.93 15.60 -28.29
CA LEU A 252 19.35 14.47 -29.01
C LEU A 252 18.86 14.92 -30.40
N PRO A 253 19.29 14.29 -31.50
CA PRO A 253 18.80 14.62 -32.83
C PRO A 253 17.33 14.22 -33.00
N GLU A 254 16.51 15.16 -33.45
CA GLU A 254 15.08 14.99 -33.74
C GLU A 254 14.81 13.82 -34.70
N LYS A 255 14.03 12.82 -34.26
CA LYS A 255 13.26 11.98 -35.20
C LYS A 255 11.96 11.41 -34.59
N ALA A 256 10.87 11.77 -35.29
CA ALA A 256 9.61 11.05 -35.50
C ALA A 256 8.65 10.83 -34.31
N THR A 257 7.73 11.80 -34.19
CA THR A 257 6.45 11.67 -33.48
C THR A 257 5.51 10.70 -34.18
N ARG A 258 4.95 9.72 -33.45
CA ARG A 258 3.69 9.05 -33.79
C ARG A 258 2.79 9.04 -32.55
N PRO A 259 1.60 9.65 -32.56
CA PRO A 259 0.69 9.61 -31.41
C PRO A 259 -0.09 8.29 -31.38
N ILE A 260 -0.12 7.65 -30.20
CA ILE A 260 -1.03 6.55 -29.86
C ILE A 260 -2.34 7.17 -29.35
N ASN A 261 -3.42 6.93 -30.08
CA ASN A 261 -4.78 7.28 -29.65
C ASN A 261 -5.26 6.30 -28.56
N VAL A 262 -5.58 6.82 -27.38
CA VAL A 262 -6.28 6.08 -26.32
C VAL A 262 -7.74 6.54 -26.29
N THR A 263 -8.65 5.68 -26.74
CA THR A 263 -10.10 5.87 -26.61
C THR A 263 -10.53 5.64 -25.16
N LYS A 264 -11.03 6.69 -24.50
CA LYS A 264 -11.69 6.59 -23.19
C LYS A 264 -13.14 6.18 -23.40
N GLY A 265 -13.51 4.99 -22.92
CA GLY A 265 -14.91 4.59 -22.80
C GLY A 265 -15.62 5.43 -21.74
N ALA A 266 -16.64 6.17 -22.16
CA ALA A 266 -17.52 6.94 -21.29
C ALA A 266 -18.61 6.04 -20.72
N GLY A 267 -18.61 5.83 -19.40
CA GLY A 267 -19.77 5.36 -18.64
C GLY A 267 -20.52 6.55 -18.03
N PRO A 268 -21.84 6.43 -17.78
CA PRO A 268 -22.68 7.56 -17.36
C PRO A 268 -22.36 8.04 -15.94
N PRO A 269 -22.56 9.34 -15.63
CA PRO A 269 -22.27 9.91 -14.32
C PRO A 269 -23.29 9.42 -13.29
N LYS A 270 -22.82 8.90 -12.16
CA LYS A 270 -23.65 8.65 -10.97
C LYS A 270 -23.40 9.75 -9.94
N ASP A 271 -24.49 10.33 -9.49
CA ASP A 271 -24.58 11.52 -8.66
C ASP A 271 -23.89 11.43 -7.30
N GLY A 272 -23.25 12.55 -6.96
CA GLY A 272 -23.07 13.12 -5.61
C GLY A 272 -23.10 12.18 -4.41
N ALA A 273 -21.94 11.64 -4.03
CA ALA A 273 -21.66 11.27 -2.65
C ALA A 273 -20.28 11.81 -2.24
N PRO A 274 -20.12 12.38 -1.03
CA PRO A 274 -18.85 12.97 -0.59
C PRO A 274 -17.77 11.89 -0.48
N LYS A 275 -16.68 12.06 -1.24
CA LYS A 275 -15.54 11.12 -1.40
C LYS A 275 -14.65 10.96 -0.16
N ARG A 276 -15.17 11.24 1.04
CA ARG A 276 -14.44 10.99 2.28
C ARG A 276 -14.68 9.53 2.66
N SER A 277 -13.70 8.66 2.43
CA SER A 277 -13.76 7.26 2.85
C SER A 277 -13.99 7.21 4.36
N LEU A 278 -15.20 6.83 4.75
CA LEU A 278 -15.57 6.68 6.15
C LEU A 278 -14.84 5.46 6.72
N ASN A 279 -14.10 5.63 7.81
CA ASN A 279 -13.48 4.52 8.55
C ASN A 279 -14.60 3.57 9.06
N LEU A 280 -14.34 2.26 9.13
CA LEU A 280 -15.31 1.24 9.54
C LEU A 280 -15.93 1.54 10.92
N GLU A 281 -15.17 2.18 11.81
CA GLU A 281 -15.63 2.60 13.14
C GLU A 281 -16.68 3.72 13.09
N GLU A 282 -16.50 4.71 12.20
CA GLU A 282 -17.49 5.80 12.02
C GLU A 282 -18.79 5.28 11.39
N TYR A 283 -18.72 4.31 10.49
CA TYR A 283 -19.91 3.68 9.89
C TYR A 283 -20.74 2.95 10.95
N LYS A 284 -20.08 2.17 11.81
CA LYS A 284 -20.73 1.42 12.89
C LYS A 284 -21.40 2.38 13.89
N LYS A 285 -20.72 3.46 14.28
CA LYS A 285 -21.26 4.48 15.20
C LYS A 285 -22.48 5.19 14.63
N LYS A 286 -22.45 5.57 13.35
CA LYS A 286 -23.56 6.28 12.70
C LYS A 286 -24.79 5.40 12.41
N ARG A 287 -24.59 4.08 12.29
CA ARG A 287 -25.67 3.09 12.13
C ARG A 287 -26.07 2.41 13.45
N GLY A 288 -25.50 2.84 14.59
CA GLY A 288 -25.83 2.32 15.92
C GLY A 288 -25.46 0.86 16.12
N LEU A 289 -24.40 0.37 15.46
CA LEU A 289 -23.92 -1.00 15.58
C LEU A 289 -22.93 -1.20 16.75
N ILE A 290 -22.58 -0.11 17.46
CA ILE A 290 -21.83 -0.03 18.72
C ILE A 290 -22.34 1.19 19.48
#